data_AF-A0A850MUA8-F1
#
_entry.id   AF-A0A850MUA8-F1
#
_cell.length_a   1.000
_cell.length_b   1.000
_cell.length_c   1.000
_cell.angle_alpha   90.00
_cell.angle_beta   90.00
_cell.angle_gamma   90.00
#
_symmetry.space_group_name_H-M   'P 1'
#
loop_
_entity.id
_entity.type
_entity.pdbx_description
1 polymer ?
#
loop_
_entity_poly.entity_id
_entity_poly.type
_entity_poly.pdbx_seq_one_letter_code
_entity_poly.pdbx_strand_id
1 'polypeptide(L)'
;MTQHTFGEISDDTLTKYHLPLGTNIWEMFKEYGWEYLKYLFSKFGETIYDLASIRLNESVYTARDVITGKIPESQTDKILTYAFFPPVLAIRSDLQQGVMKLLFGESSDTTYLCIHDFKDGEAMFALNLHLEDGIPVDWWIINAEDEFFDRRHMKLGYKLKNIPKRSKNLDQAAARIIATLCDARNERTPQWNDSSYSLVVTWCSAVLNMILEASSYEVMGFMFDGILSKLSYKLRDYWFNWWPAPPMTGSLGYGGTRLKKKFLEIFAGLFTEHRLYLHPIEKDAQPIVNRNTPECFTFMR
;
A
#
# COMPACT_ATOMS: atom_id res chain seq x y z
N MET A 1 -19.03 27.35 -8.64
CA MET A 1 -17.81 27.45 -7.81
C MET A 1 -16.62 27.45 -8.75
N THR A 2 -15.58 28.24 -8.46
CA THR A 2 -14.33 28.20 -9.21
C THR A 2 -13.59 26.91 -8.85
N GLN A 3 -13.26 26.07 -9.82
CA GLN A 3 -12.47 24.87 -9.58
C GLN A 3 -10.99 25.22 -9.45
N HIS A 4 -10.31 24.55 -8.52
CA HIS A 4 -8.87 24.66 -8.36
C HIS A 4 -8.13 24.04 -9.55
N THR A 5 -6.97 24.61 -9.87
CA THR A 5 -6.18 24.24 -11.05
C THR A 5 -4.82 23.67 -10.68
N PHE A 6 -4.28 22.81 -11.55
CA PHE A 6 -2.97 22.17 -11.36
C PHE A 6 -1.82 23.16 -11.06
N GLY A 7 -1.91 24.38 -11.56
CA GLY A 7 -0.90 25.43 -11.36
C GLY A 7 -0.79 25.92 -9.92
N GLU A 8 -1.80 25.70 -9.07
CA GLU A 8 -1.82 26.12 -7.66
C GLU A 8 -0.96 25.22 -6.76
N ILE A 9 -0.63 24.01 -7.23
CA ILE A 9 0.22 23.07 -6.51
C ILE A 9 1.67 23.51 -6.65
N SER A 10 2.42 23.62 -5.55
CA SER A 10 3.84 23.99 -5.59
C SER A 10 4.65 23.01 -6.43
N ASP A 11 5.53 23.52 -7.29
CA ASP A 11 6.45 22.71 -8.12
C ASP A 11 7.45 21.88 -7.30
N ASP A 12 7.71 22.27 -6.05
CA ASP A 12 8.56 21.53 -5.13
C ASP A 12 7.88 20.26 -4.57
N THR A 13 6.57 20.14 -4.75
CA THR A 13 5.81 18.96 -4.28
C THR A 13 6.18 17.74 -5.11
N LEU A 14 6.84 16.76 -4.48
CA LEU A 14 7.33 15.55 -5.16
C LEU A 14 6.22 14.76 -5.87
N THR A 15 5.01 14.77 -5.30
CA THR A 15 3.85 14.06 -5.84
C THR A 15 2.95 14.90 -6.74
N LYS A 16 3.29 16.17 -7.04
CA LYS A 16 2.47 17.08 -7.86
C LYS A 16 1.95 16.39 -9.13
N TYR A 17 2.85 15.75 -9.87
CA TYR A 17 2.52 15.10 -11.14
C TYR A 17 1.85 13.73 -11.00
N HIS A 18 1.86 13.15 -9.79
CA HIS A 18 1.15 11.90 -9.49
C HIS A 18 -0.31 12.15 -9.11
N LEU A 19 -0.64 13.29 -8.51
CA LEU A 19 -2.00 13.59 -8.04
C LEU A 19 -3.08 13.40 -9.12
N PRO A 20 -2.89 13.82 -10.39
CA PRO A 20 -3.89 13.58 -11.42
C PRO A 20 -4.09 12.11 -11.81
N LEU A 21 -3.17 11.21 -11.44
CA LEU A 21 -3.37 9.76 -11.63
C LEU A 21 -4.41 9.21 -10.64
N GLY A 22 -4.56 9.84 -9.48
CA GLY A 22 -5.54 9.49 -8.48
C GLY A 22 -6.84 10.26 -8.68
N THR A 23 -7.81 9.65 -9.37
CA THR A 23 -9.08 10.32 -9.68
C THR A 23 -9.77 10.89 -8.44
N ASN A 24 -9.83 10.15 -7.33
CA ASN A 24 -10.58 10.57 -6.13
C ASN A 24 -9.89 11.76 -5.44
N ILE A 25 -8.56 11.70 -5.32
CA ILE A 25 -7.75 12.81 -4.77
C ILE A 25 -7.79 14.04 -5.68
N TRP A 26 -7.74 13.83 -6.99
CA TRP A 26 -7.74 14.91 -7.96
C TRP A 26 -9.07 15.67 -7.98
N GLU A 27 -10.19 14.96 -7.89
CA GLU A 27 -11.50 15.59 -7.78
C GLU A 27 -11.64 16.38 -6.47
N MET A 28 -11.16 15.81 -5.36
CA MET A 28 -11.16 16.49 -4.07
C MET A 28 -10.28 17.75 -4.08
N PHE A 29 -9.12 17.70 -4.75
CA PHE A 29 -8.29 18.87 -4.99
C PHE A 29 -9.06 19.95 -5.76
N LYS A 30 -9.71 19.59 -6.87
CA LYS A 30 -10.44 20.55 -7.70
C LYS A 30 -11.58 21.23 -6.93
N GLU A 31 -12.19 20.53 -5.97
CA GLU A 31 -13.30 21.05 -5.17
C GLU A 31 -12.84 21.91 -3.98
N TYR A 32 -11.84 21.46 -3.21
CA TYR A 32 -11.46 22.11 -1.94
C TYR A 32 -10.08 22.77 -1.94
N GLY A 33 -9.25 22.50 -2.94
CA GLY A 33 -7.96 23.15 -3.14
C GLY A 33 -6.79 22.55 -2.37
N TRP A 34 -5.61 23.16 -2.57
CA TRP A 34 -4.33 22.61 -2.12
C TRP A 34 -4.17 22.59 -0.61
N GLU A 35 -4.55 23.67 0.07
CA GLU A 35 -4.42 23.78 1.53
C GLU A 35 -5.33 22.79 2.25
N TYR A 36 -6.48 22.47 1.66
CA TYR A 36 -7.35 21.43 2.16
C TYR A 36 -6.72 20.04 2.06
N LEU A 37 -6.12 19.69 0.91
CA LEU A 37 -5.41 18.42 0.78
C LEU A 37 -4.25 18.27 1.77
N LYS A 38 -3.53 19.37 2.08
CA LYS A 38 -2.50 19.38 3.13
C LYS A 38 -3.07 19.04 4.49
N TYR A 39 -4.16 19.70 4.86
CA TYR A 39 -4.88 19.42 6.10
C TYR A 39 -5.30 17.94 6.13
N LEU A 40 -5.95 17.49 5.06
CA LEU A 40 -6.45 16.13 4.92
C LEU A 40 -5.32 15.11 5.08
N PHE A 41 -4.20 15.19 4.35
CA PHE A 41 -3.17 14.14 4.47
C PHE A 41 -2.50 14.15 5.85
N SER A 42 -2.45 15.29 6.55
CA SER A 42 -1.95 15.32 7.92
C SER A 42 -2.87 14.55 8.88
N LYS A 43 -4.19 14.70 8.72
CA LYS A 43 -5.21 14.01 9.54
C LYS A 43 -5.44 12.57 9.11
N PHE A 44 -5.42 12.34 7.82
CA PHE A 44 -5.48 11.02 7.24
C PHE A 44 -4.25 10.21 7.63
N GLY A 45 -3.08 10.83 7.81
CA GLY A 45 -1.89 10.15 8.30
C GLY A 45 -2.03 9.51 9.68
N GLU A 46 -2.80 10.13 10.58
CA GLU A 46 -3.15 9.54 11.88
C GLU A 46 -4.18 8.41 11.70
N THR A 47 -5.14 8.59 10.78
CA THR A 47 -6.27 7.67 10.54
C THR A 47 -5.87 6.41 9.77
N ILE A 48 -5.01 6.55 8.78
CA ILE A 48 -4.64 5.50 7.83
C ILE A 48 -3.93 4.33 8.50
N TYR A 49 -3.20 4.63 9.57
CA TYR A 49 -2.58 3.62 10.41
C TYR A 49 -3.62 2.67 10.99
N ASP A 50 -4.68 3.23 11.61
CA ASP A 50 -5.75 2.45 12.22
C ASP A 50 -6.48 1.62 11.15
N LEU A 51 -6.83 2.24 10.02
CA LEU A 51 -7.50 1.57 8.90
C LEU A 51 -6.68 0.40 8.36
N ALA A 52 -5.40 0.63 8.07
CA ALA A 52 -4.54 -0.39 7.49
C ALA A 52 -4.22 -1.50 8.51
N SER A 53 -4.16 -1.17 9.81
CA SER A 53 -4.00 -2.15 10.89
C SER A 53 -5.24 -3.04 11.05
N ILE A 54 -6.45 -2.47 11.00
CA ILE A 54 -7.71 -3.23 11.01
C ILE A 54 -7.74 -4.20 9.84
N ARG A 55 -7.51 -3.70 8.61
CA ARG A 55 -7.50 -4.53 7.40
C ARG A 55 -6.49 -5.66 7.46
N LEU A 56 -5.26 -5.38 7.92
CA LEU A 56 -4.23 -6.40 8.05
C LEU A 56 -4.66 -7.48 9.06
N ASN A 57 -5.13 -7.08 10.25
CA ASN A 57 -5.58 -8.01 11.28
C ASN A 57 -6.75 -8.87 10.80
N GLU A 58 -7.79 -8.27 10.21
CA GLU A 58 -8.92 -9.00 9.64
C GLU A 58 -8.46 -10.00 8.58
N SER A 59 -7.50 -9.61 7.74
CA SER A 59 -6.95 -10.49 6.70
C SER A 59 -6.18 -11.67 7.26
N VAL A 60 -5.36 -11.44 8.28
CA VAL A 60 -4.61 -12.50 8.96
C VAL A 60 -5.55 -13.48 9.67
N TYR A 61 -6.56 -12.96 10.39
CA TYR A 61 -7.51 -13.81 11.10
C TYR A 61 -8.42 -14.59 10.15
N THR A 62 -8.86 -13.97 9.06
CA THR A 62 -9.66 -14.65 8.02
C THR A 62 -8.86 -15.78 7.39
N ALA A 63 -7.60 -15.54 7.01
CA ALA A 63 -6.73 -16.57 6.45
C ALA A 63 -6.59 -17.77 7.40
N ARG A 64 -6.33 -17.50 8.70
CA ARG A 64 -6.22 -18.54 9.72
C ARG A 64 -7.51 -19.33 9.89
N ASP A 65 -8.66 -18.66 9.90
CA ASP A 65 -9.96 -19.32 10.03
C ASP A 65 -10.28 -20.20 8.80
N VAL A 66 -9.86 -19.80 7.60
CA VAL A 66 -9.96 -20.64 6.38
C VAL A 66 -9.07 -21.86 6.48
N ILE A 67 -7.78 -21.68 6.81
CA ILE A 67 -6.78 -22.77 6.84
C ILE A 67 -7.10 -23.80 7.92
N THR A 68 -7.61 -23.35 9.07
CA THR A 68 -8.01 -24.24 10.18
C THR A 68 -9.37 -24.89 9.97
N GLY A 69 -10.05 -24.60 8.85
CA GLY A 69 -11.38 -25.14 8.54
C GLY A 69 -12.51 -24.58 9.41
N LYS A 70 -12.26 -23.52 10.18
CA LYS A 70 -13.30 -22.81 10.95
C LYS A 70 -14.27 -22.11 10.02
N ILE A 71 -13.79 -21.58 8.90
CA ILE A 71 -14.62 -21.20 7.75
C ILE A 71 -14.72 -22.41 6.82
N PRO A 72 -15.93 -22.95 6.57
CA PRO A 72 -16.11 -24.05 5.65
C PRO A 72 -15.71 -23.68 4.22
N GLU A 73 -15.07 -24.61 3.50
CA GLU A 73 -14.67 -24.44 2.10
C GLU A 73 -15.83 -23.98 1.18
N SER A 74 -17.06 -24.40 1.46
CA SER A 74 -18.25 -23.98 0.70
C SER A 74 -18.64 -22.50 0.86
N GLN A 75 -17.95 -21.76 1.72
CA GLN A 75 -18.16 -20.34 1.99
C GLN A 75 -16.97 -19.46 1.60
N THR A 76 -15.79 -20.01 1.37
CA THR A 76 -14.56 -19.23 1.17
C THR A 76 -14.60 -18.38 -0.10
N ASP A 77 -15.29 -18.86 -1.16
CA ASP A 77 -15.50 -18.16 -2.43
C ASP A 77 -16.41 -16.92 -2.33
N LYS A 78 -17.12 -16.77 -1.20
CA LYS A 78 -18.00 -15.65 -0.88
C LYS A 78 -17.39 -14.68 0.11
N ILE A 79 -16.26 -15.04 0.72
CA ILE A 79 -15.58 -14.23 1.73
C ILE A 79 -14.43 -13.51 1.06
N LEU A 80 -14.55 -12.18 1.06
CA LEU A 80 -13.48 -11.29 0.68
C LEU A 80 -12.68 -10.89 1.89
N THR A 81 -11.40 -10.69 1.63
CA THR A 81 -10.45 -10.13 2.56
C THR A 81 -9.50 -9.22 1.79
N TYR A 82 -8.47 -8.70 2.43
CA TYR A 82 -7.44 -7.93 1.75
C TYR A 82 -6.19 -8.78 1.52
N ALA A 83 -5.56 -8.57 0.37
CA ALA A 83 -4.23 -9.08 0.14
C ALA A 83 -3.33 -8.57 1.25
N PHE A 84 -2.39 -9.37 1.71
CA PHE A 84 -1.47 -8.91 2.75
C PHE A 84 -0.63 -7.71 2.28
N PHE A 85 -0.43 -7.61 0.97
CA PHE A 85 0.50 -6.65 0.42
C PHE A 85 0.21 -6.20 -1.02
N PRO A 86 -0.07 -4.91 -1.26
CA PRO A 86 -0.49 -3.92 -0.24
C PRO A 86 -1.89 -4.26 0.32
N PRO A 87 -2.19 -3.94 1.61
CA PRO A 87 -3.46 -4.23 2.28
C PRO A 87 -4.61 -3.30 1.87
N VAL A 88 -4.75 -3.10 0.56
CA VAL A 88 -5.80 -2.32 -0.09
C VAL A 88 -6.45 -3.07 -1.25
N LEU A 89 -5.85 -4.17 -1.71
CA LEU A 89 -6.41 -5.02 -2.76
C LEU A 89 -7.37 -6.03 -2.15
N ALA A 90 -8.62 -6.08 -2.60
CA ALA A 90 -9.49 -7.19 -2.23
C ALA A 90 -9.02 -8.49 -2.89
N ILE A 91 -9.10 -9.58 -2.13
CA ILE A 91 -8.82 -10.93 -2.57
C ILE A 91 -9.86 -11.87 -1.97
N ARG A 92 -10.24 -12.90 -2.71
CA ARG A 92 -11.05 -13.97 -2.13
C ARG A 92 -10.22 -14.79 -1.15
N SER A 93 -10.83 -15.15 -0.03
CA SER A 93 -10.09 -15.82 1.06
C SER A 93 -9.50 -17.18 0.66
N ASP A 94 -10.13 -17.91 -0.28
CA ASP A 94 -9.60 -19.16 -0.85
C ASP A 94 -8.40 -18.97 -1.79
N LEU A 95 -8.27 -17.80 -2.42
CA LEU A 95 -7.17 -17.49 -3.33
C LEU A 95 -5.94 -16.90 -2.62
N GLN A 96 -6.12 -16.39 -1.40
CA GLN A 96 -5.11 -15.62 -0.68
C GLN A 96 -3.79 -16.37 -0.54
N GLN A 97 -3.79 -17.60 -0.01
CA GLN A 97 -2.56 -18.37 0.18
C GLN A 97 -1.79 -18.56 -1.13
N GLY A 98 -2.49 -19.03 -2.18
CA GLY A 98 -1.87 -19.31 -3.48
C GLY A 98 -1.30 -18.07 -4.15
N VAL A 99 -2.03 -16.95 -4.11
CA VAL A 99 -1.58 -15.67 -4.69
C VAL A 99 -0.38 -15.10 -3.93
N MET A 100 -0.41 -15.15 -2.59
CA MET A 100 0.70 -14.64 -1.77
C MET A 100 1.97 -15.47 -1.99
N LYS A 101 1.84 -16.80 -2.06
CA LYS A 101 2.93 -17.70 -2.41
C LYS A 101 3.47 -17.45 -3.82
N LEU A 102 2.59 -17.21 -4.80
CA LEU A 102 2.99 -16.87 -6.17
C LEU A 102 3.77 -15.55 -6.25
N LEU A 103 3.38 -14.55 -5.44
CA LEU A 103 3.99 -13.24 -5.45
C LEU A 103 5.30 -13.20 -4.66
N PHE A 104 5.34 -13.77 -3.47
CA PHE A 104 6.42 -13.57 -2.50
C PHE A 104 7.24 -14.83 -2.21
N GLY A 105 6.80 -15.99 -2.70
CA GLY A 105 7.45 -17.27 -2.48
C GLY A 105 6.98 -17.98 -1.21
N GLU A 106 7.76 -18.98 -0.80
CA GLU A 106 7.43 -19.84 0.34
C GLU A 106 7.66 -19.15 1.67
N SER A 107 8.79 -18.46 1.84
CA SER A 107 9.16 -17.78 3.10
C SER A 107 9.60 -16.36 2.80
N SER A 108 8.84 -15.39 3.31
CA SER A 108 9.07 -13.98 2.98
C SER A 108 8.57 -13.01 4.05
N ASP A 109 9.36 -11.99 4.32
CA ASP A 109 8.92 -10.77 4.98
C ASP A 109 8.44 -9.75 3.94
N THR A 110 7.32 -9.11 4.20
CA THR A 110 6.76 -8.04 3.37
C THR A 110 6.47 -6.81 4.25
N THR A 111 6.90 -5.61 3.85
CA THR A 111 6.70 -4.38 4.66
C THR A 111 6.10 -3.22 3.90
N TYR A 112 4.96 -2.71 4.36
CA TYR A 112 4.17 -1.70 3.67
C TYR A 112 4.46 -0.38 4.36
N LEU A 113 5.26 0.47 3.72
CA LEU A 113 5.69 1.74 4.24
C LEU A 113 4.92 2.87 3.56
N CYS A 114 4.13 3.61 4.34
CA CYS A 114 3.52 4.84 3.88
C CYS A 114 4.44 6.04 4.17
N ILE A 115 4.60 6.93 3.20
CA ILE A 115 5.41 8.14 3.29
C ILE A 115 4.60 9.41 2.98
N HIS A 116 4.98 10.51 3.60
CA HIS A 116 4.21 11.75 3.57
C HIS A 116 4.51 12.60 2.33
N ASP A 117 3.49 12.96 1.56
CA ASP A 117 3.63 13.85 0.39
C ASP A 117 4.27 15.20 0.73
N PHE A 118 3.89 15.78 1.89
CA PHE A 118 4.26 17.16 2.27
C PHE A 118 5.47 17.30 3.22
N LYS A 119 5.98 16.22 3.82
CA LYS A 119 7.18 16.27 4.69
C LYS A 119 8.38 15.69 3.97
N ASP A 120 8.49 16.00 2.67
CA ASP A 120 9.51 15.48 1.76
C ASP A 120 9.65 13.94 1.79
N GLY A 121 8.55 13.21 2.02
CA GLY A 121 8.57 11.74 2.09
C GLY A 121 9.00 11.15 3.42
N GLU A 122 8.90 11.86 4.55
CA GLU A 122 9.08 11.23 5.87
C GLU A 122 8.16 10.01 6.04
N ALA A 123 8.69 8.92 6.60
CA ALA A 123 7.90 7.72 6.88
C ALA A 123 6.84 8.00 7.94
N MET A 124 5.64 7.48 7.70
CA MET A 124 4.47 7.69 8.54
C MET A 124 4.14 6.45 9.36
N PHE A 125 4.06 5.30 8.71
CA PHE A 125 3.86 4.02 9.37
C PHE A 125 4.40 2.90 8.49
N ALA A 126 4.70 1.77 9.12
CA ALA A 126 5.07 0.55 8.44
C ALA A 126 4.26 -0.63 8.97
N LEU A 127 3.77 -1.47 8.07
CA LEU A 127 3.13 -2.74 8.42
C LEU A 127 4.01 -3.87 7.92
N ASN A 128 4.56 -4.68 8.80
CA ASN A 128 5.36 -5.83 8.43
C ASN A 128 4.55 -7.11 8.66
N LEU A 129 4.71 -8.05 7.73
CA LEU A 129 4.15 -9.39 7.80
C LEU A 129 5.21 -10.40 7.38
N HIS A 130 5.32 -11.49 8.12
CA HIS A 130 6.05 -12.68 7.75
C HIS A 130 5.10 -13.77 7.24
N LEU A 131 5.41 -14.31 6.07
CA LEU A 131 4.65 -15.36 5.38
C LEU A 131 5.46 -16.65 5.34
N GLU A 132 4.79 -17.77 5.64
CA GLU A 132 5.26 -19.13 5.42
C GLU A 132 4.21 -19.89 4.60
N ASP A 133 4.61 -20.47 3.46
CA ASP A 133 3.72 -21.10 2.47
C ASP A 133 2.56 -20.20 2.02
N GLY A 134 2.81 -18.89 1.91
CA GLY A 134 1.78 -17.87 1.60
C GLY A 134 0.83 -17.56 2.75
N ILE A 135 1.07 -18.10 3.95
CA ILE A 135 0.23 -17.95 5.15
C ILE A 135 0.91 -16.97 6.13
N PRO A 136 0.18 -16.02 6.71
CA PRO A 136 0.72 -15.11 7.71
C PRO A 136 0.94 -15.82 9.06
N VAL A 137 2.19 -15.86 9.50
CA VAL A 137 2.56 -16.49 10.78
C VAL A 137 2.98 -15.48 11.85
N ASP A 138 3.53 -14.32 11.45
CA ASP A 138 3.89 -13.22 12.35
C ASP A 138 3.68 -11.87 11.67
N TRP A 139 3.34 -10.85 12.46
CA TRP A 139 3.21 -9.49 11.97
C TRP A 139 3.45 -8.48 13.08
N TRP A 140 3.91 -7.31 12.68
CA TRP A 140 4.11 -6.20 13.59
C TRP A 140 3.99 -4.88 12.82
N ILE A 141 3.74 -3.84 13.58
CA ILE A 141 3.31 -2.56 13.05
C ILE A 141 4.14 -1.46 13.72
N ILE A 142 4.57 -0.48 12.93
CA ILE A 142 5.32 0.69 13.38
C ILE A 142 4.45 1.91 13.11
N ASN A 143 4.08 2.64 14.17
CA ASN A 143 3.40 3.94 14.04
C ASN A 143 4.42 5.09 13.95
N ALA A 144 3.97 6.29 13.59
CA ALA A 144 4.85 7.45 13.40
C ALA A 144 5.65 7.85 14.64
N GLU A 145 5.10 7.60 15.83
CA GLU A 145 5.66 7.97 17.13
C GLU A 145 6.50 6.84 17.75
N ASP A 146 6.59 5.69 17.09
CA ASP A 146 7.33 4.54 17.57
C ASP A 146 8.85 4.82 17.52
N GLU A 147 9.55 4.54 18.62
CA GLU A 147 11.00 4.70 18.72
C GLU A 147 11.76 3.90 17.64
N PHE A 148 11.13 2.87 17.08
CA PHE A 148 11.66 2.13 15.95
C PHE A 148 11.98 3.02 14.75
N PHE A 149 11.16 4.04 14.46
CA PHE A 149 11.45 4.98 13.37
C PHE A 149 12.66 5.88 13.64
N ASP A 150 13.09 5.97 14.90
CA ASP A 150 14.29 6.67 15.32
C ASP A 150 15.55 5.80 15.28
N ARG A 151 15.41 4.47 15.03
CA ARG A 151 16.55 3.59 14.71
C ARG A 151 17.31 4.11 13.51
N ARG A 152 18.65 4.00 13.57
CA ARG A 152 19.54 4.53 12.54
C ARG A 152 20.07 3.42 11.66
N HIS A 153 20.05 3.65 10.34
CA HIS A 153 20.73 2.78 9.39
C HIS A 153 22.24 2.76 9.68
N MET A 154 22.80 1.59 9.99
CA MET A 154 24.17 1.43 10.50
C MET A 154 25.24 2.16 9.67
N LYS A 155 25.17 2.06 8.34
CA LYS A 155 26.17 2.69 7.45
C LYS A 155 25.93 4.17 7.15
N LEU A 156 24.69 4.64 7.25
CA LEU A 156 24.30 5.98 6.79
C LEU A 156 24.08 6.94 7.95
N GLY A 157 23.85 6.42 9.16
CA GLY A 157 23.53 7.19 10.35
C GLY A 157 22.17 7.88 10.30
N TYR A 158 21.37 7.70 9.24
CA TYR A 158 20.05 8.31 9.10
C TYR A 158 19.01 7.53 9.90
N LYS A 159 18.13 8.25 10.61
CA LYS A 159 16.92 7.66 11.21
C LYS A 159 16.05 7.05 10.11
N LEU A 160 15.42 5.91 10.39
CA LEU A 160 14.57 5.19 9.43
C LEU A 160 13.52 6.11 8.80
N LYS A 161 12.86 6.95 9.60
CA LYS A 161 11.85 7.91 9.12
C LYS A 161 12.34 8.90 8.08
N ASN A 162 13.64 9.20 8.09
CA ASN A 162 14.26 10.19 7.21
C ASN A 162 14.89 9.56 5.97
N ILE A 163 14.91 8.23 5.84
CA ILE A 163 15.56 7.56 4.71
C ILE A 163 14.93 7.94 3.36
N PRO A 164 13.59 7.97 3.19
CA PRO A 164 13.02 8.31 1.88
C PRO A 164 13.38 9.74 1.48
N LYS A 165 13.22 10.71 2.39
CA LYS A 165 13.64 12.11 2.22
C LYS A 165 15.10 12.30 1.82
N ARG A 166 16.01 11.45 2.33
CA ARG A 166 17.46 11.51 2.06
C ARG A 166 17.91 10.64 0.90
N SER A 167 16.99 10.00 0.19
CA SER A 167 17.28 9.13 -0.93
C SER A 167 16.97 9.82 -2.25
N LYS A 168 17.71 9.47 -3.31
CA LYS A 168 17.53 10.09 -4.62
C LYS A 168 16.19 9.73 -5.25
N ASN A 169 15.71 8.52 -4.96
CA ASN A 169 14.47 7.93 -5.45
C ASN A 169 13.98 6.82 -4.50
N LEU A 170 12.78 6.31 -4.75
CA LEU A 170 12.17 5.26 -3.94
C LEU A 170 12.89 3.91 -4.03
N ASP A 171 13.62 3.60 -5.11
CA ASP A 171 14.43 2.36 -5.20
C ASP A 171 15.55 2.36 -4.15
N GLN A 172 16.30 3.47 -4.09
CA GLN A 172 17.38 3.64 -3.13
C GLN A 172 16.83 3.73 -1.70
N ALA A 173 15.71 4.41 -1.51
CA ALA A 173 15.04 4.47 -0.21
C ALA A 173 14.70 3.06 0.27
N ALA A 174 14.04 2.27 -0.59
CA ALA A 174 13.58 0.95 -0.25
C ALA A 174 14.74 0.00 0.10
N ALA A 175 15.79 -0.04 -0.72
CA ALA A 175 16.97 -0.87 -0.45
C ALA A 175 17.62 -0.55 0.91
N ARG A 176 17.66 0.73 1.30
CA ARG A 176 18.22 1.18 2.59
C ARG A 176 17.28 0.87 3.76
N ILE A 177 15.98 1.02 3.57
CA ILE A 177 14.97 0.70 4.59
C ILE A 177 15.00 -0.81 4.88
N ILE A 178 15.01 -1.66 3.84
CA ILE A 178 15.10 -3.12 3.98
C ILE A 178 16.29 -3.52 4.86
N ALA A 179 17.47 -2.93 4.66
CA ALA A 179 18.62 -3.24 5.50
C ALA A 179 18.33 -3.06 7.00
N THR A 180 17.69 -1.94 7.37
CA THR A 180 17.32 -1.66 8.77
C THR A 180 16.24 -2.62 9.28
N LEU A 181 15.29 -3.00 8.41
CA LEU A 181 14.21 -3.90 8.77
C LEU A 181 14.67 -5.36 8.88
N CYS A 182 15.62 -5.80 8.05
CA CYS A 182 16.24 -7.12 8.17
C CYS A 182 17.00 -7.26 9.50
N ASP A 183 17.69 -6.21 9.94
CA ASP A 183 18.34 -6.21 11.27
C ASP A 183 17.30 -6.44 12.37
N ALA A 184 16.18 -5.70 12.32
CA ALA A 184 15.10 -5.85 13.29
C ALA A 184 14.41 -7.22 13.24
N ARG A 185 14.21 -7.79 12.05
CA ARG A 185 13.73 -9.15 11.89
C ARG A 185 14.70 -10.12 12.55
N ASN A 186 16.00 -10.03 12.25
CA ASN A 186 16.99 -10.96 12.80
C ASN A 186 17.10 -10.86 14.34
N GLU A 187 16.82 -9.70 14.92
CA GLU A 187 16.70 -9.53 16.39
C GLU A 187 15.46 -10.20 16.97
N ARG A 188 14.31 -10.09 16.29
CA ARG A 188 13.01 -10.57 16.78
C ARG A 188 12.78 -12.06 16.51
N THR A 189 13.12 -12.49 15.29
CA THR A 189 12.78 -13.79 14.70
C THR A 189 13.97 -14.33 13.90
N PRO A 190 15.08 -14.67 14.58
CA PRO A 190 16.32 -15.11 13.94
C PRO A 190 16.16 -16.37 13.09
N GLN A 191 15.14 -17.19 13.32
CA GLN A 191 14.83 -18.37 12.52
C GLN A 191 14.43 -18.06 11.07
N TRP A 192 14.09 -16.80 10.77
CA TRP A 192 13.69 -16.32 9.44
C TRP A 192 14.75 -15.40 8.81
N ASN A 193 16.00 -15.47 9.29
CA ASN A 193 17.08 -14.63 8.78
C ASN A 193 17.39 -14.86 7.29
N ASP A 194 17.09 -16.05 6.78
CA ASP A 194 17.30 -16.43 5.37
C ASP A 194 16.06 -16.19 4.50
N SER A 195 14.93 -15.77 5.09
CA SER A 195 13.71 -15.47 4.35
C SER A 195 13.90 -14.26 3.45
N SER A 196 13.22 -14.30 2.29
CA SER A 196 13.24 -13.18 1.36
C SER A 196 12.59 -11.94 1.99
N TYR A 197 12.99 -10.74 1.56
CA TYR A 197 12.43 -9.49 2.10
C TYR A 197 11.98 -8.58 0.97
N SER A 198 10.70 -8.20 1.00
CA SER A 198 10.10 -7.23 0.09
C SER A 198 9.54 -6.03 0.84
N LEU A 199 9.66 -4.85 0.24
CA LEU A 199 9.16 -3.59 0.77
C LEU A 199 8.36 -2.88 -0.29
N VAL A 200 7.25 -2.27 0.14
CA VAL A 200 6.47 -1.34 -0.64
C VAL A 200 6.62 0.02 -0.02
N VAL A 201 7.07 0.99 -0.79
CA VAL A 201 7.10 2.39 -0.37
C VAL A 201 6.06 3.16 -1.15
N THR A 202 5.08 3.74 -0.45
CA THR A 202 3.89 4.34 -1.07
C THR A 202 3.66 5.74 -0.53
N TRP A 203 3.42 6.69 -1.43
CA TRP A 203 2.99 8.03 -1.04
C TRP A 203 1.58 8.02 -0.46
N CYS A 204 1.34 8.81 0.59
CA CYS A 204 0.05 8.91 1.28
C CYS A 204 -1.11 9.21 0.30
N SER A 205 -0.89 10.09 -0.67
CA SER A 205 -1.86 10.35 -1.74
C SER A 205 -2.29 9.10 -2.51
N ALA A 206 -1.37 8.18 -2.82
CA ALA A 206 -1.70 6.93 -3.50
C ALA A 206 -2.55 6.03 -2.61
N VAL A 207 -2.18 5.92 -1.33
CA VAL A 207 -2.91 5.07 -0.38
C VAL A 207 -4.33 5.60 -0.19
N LEU A 208 -4.49 6.90 0.03
CA LEU A 208 -5.78 7.53 0.20
C LEU A 208 -6.64 7.34 -1.06
N ASN A 209 -6.07 7.55 -2.26
CA ASN A 209 -6.82 7.32 -3.50
C ASN A 209 -7.35 5.88 -3.62
N MET A 210 -6.51 4.89 -3.29
CA MET A 210 -6.89 3.47 -3.32
C MET A 210 -7.90 3.11 -2.23
N ILE A 211 -7.84 3.74 -1.05
CA ILE A 211 -8.80 3.51 0.03
C ILE A 211 -10.18 4.10 -0.31
N LEU A 212 -10.21 5.25 -1.00
CA LEU A 212 -11.45 5.90 -1.44
C LEU A 212 -12.10 5.19 -2.63
N GLU A 213 -11.42 4.27 -3.28
CA GLU A 213 -11.96 3.53 -4.41
C GLU A 213 -12.67 2.26 -3.93
N ALA A 214 -13.97 2.16 -4.19
CA ALA A 214 -14.74 0.96 -3.86
C ALA A 214 -14.48 -0.16 -4.88
N SER A 215 -14.25 0.17 -6.15
CA SER A 215 -14.05 -0.84 -7.19
C SER A 215 -12.70 -1.55 -7.06
N SER A 216 -12.72 -2.86 -6.78
CA SER A 216 -11.51 -3.69 -6.74
C SER A 216 -10.70 -3.62 -8.04
N TYR A 217 -11.39 -3.47 -9.17
CA TYR A 217 -10.79 -3.33 -10.49
C TYR A 217 -10.04 -2.01 -10.65
N GLU A 218 -10.62 -0.90 -10.18
CA GLU A 218 -9.97 0.41 -10.24
C GLU A 218 -8.81 0.50 -9.26
N VAL A 219 -8.90 -0.11 -8.07
CA VAL A 219 -7.76 -0.23 -7.14
C VAL A 219 -6.58 -0.96 -7.80
N MET A 220 -6.82 -2.06 -8.53
CA MET A 220 -5.78 -2.73 -9.32
C MET A 220 -5.22 -1.80 -10.41
N GLY A 221 -6.05 -0.95 -10.99
CA GLY A 221 -5.66 0.06 -11.97
C GLY A 221 -4.73 1.12 -11.40
N PHE A 222 -5.05 1.64 -10.22
CA PHE A 222 -4.20 2.59 -9.50
C PHE A 222 -2.88 1.95 -9.05
N MET A 223 -2.89 0.68 -8.66
CA MET A 223 -1.66 -0.05 -8.37
C MET A 223 -0.75 -0.13 -9.60
N PHE A 224 -1.29 -0.46 -10.78
CA PHE A 224 -0.51 -0.43 -12.04
C PHE A 224 0.06 0.96 -12.29
N ASP A 225 -0.78 1.99 -12.18
CA ASP A 225 -0.39 3.37 -12.44
C ASP A 225 0.71 3.82 -11.48
N GLY A 226 0.66 3.38 -10.22
CA GLY A 226 1.65 3.70 -9.20
C GLY A 226 2.99 3.00 -9.40
N ILE A 227 2.99 1.68 -9.63
CA ILE A 227 4.21 0.86 -9.84
C ILE A 227 4.92 1.25 -11.13
N LEU A 228 4.18 1.65 -12.16
CA LEU A 228 4.75 1.99 -13.45
C LEU A 228 4.74 3.50 -13.72
N SER A 229 4.51 4.35 -12.73
CA SER A 229 4.36 5.79 -12.98
C SER A 229 5.57 6.40 -13.68
N LYS A 230 6.76 5.96 -13.28
CA LYS A 230 8.05 6.36 -13.87
C LYS A 230 8.22 5.84 -15.31
N LEU A 231 7.76 4.64 -15.62
CA LEU A 231 7.96 3.99 -16.92
C LEU A 231 6.86 4.36 -17.93
N SER A 232 5.61 4.26 -17.52
CA SER A 232 4.43 4.49 -18.37
C SER A 232 4.14 5.98 -18.59
N TYR A 233 4.37 6.82 -17.56
CA TYR A 233 4.05 8.25 -17.61
C TYR A 233 5.27 9.17 -17.57
N LYS A 234 6.50 8.60 -17.53
CA LYS A 234 7.77 9.35 -17.47
C LYS A 234 7.84 10.33 -16.29
N LEU A 235 7.16 10.01 -15.19
CA LEU A 235 7.24 10.81 -13.97
C LEU A 235 8.62 10.66 -13.33
N ARG A 236 8.98 11.64 -12.50
CA ARG A 236 10.29 11.69 -11.82
C ARG A 236 10.59 10.43 -11.01
N ASP A 237 9.57 9.88 -10.37
CA ASP A 237 9.68 8.68 -9.55
C ASP A 237 8.35 7.89 -9.50
N TYR A 238 8.34 6.80 -8.74
CA TYR A 238 7.17 5.96 -8.48
C TYR A 238 6.13 6.63 -7.57
N TRP A 239 4.84 6.39 -7.80
CA TRP A 239 3.79 6.73 -6.81
C TRP A 239 3.71 5.67 -5.70
N PHE A 240 4.04 4.43 -6.09
CA PHE A 240 4.12 3.23 -5.27
C PHE A 240 5.29 2.43 -5.80
N ASN A 241 6.26 2.07 -4.96
CA ASN A 241 7.40 1.26 -5.37
C ASN A 241 7.44 -0.09 -4.67
N TRP A 242 7.53 -1.17 -5.44
CA TRP A 242 7.74 -2.53 -4.95
C TRP A 242 9.21 -2.91 -5.10
N TRP A 243 9.91 -3.16 -4.00
CA TRP A 243 11.35 -3.42 -4.02
C TRP A 243 11.78 -4.57 -3.07
N PRO A 244 12.52 -5.57 -3.55
CA PRO A 244 12.58 -5.95 -4.96
C PRO A 244 11.15 -6.21 -5.48
N ALA A 245 10.92 -5.93 -6.76
CA ALA A 245 9.64 -6.23 -7.36
C ALA A 245 9.44 -7.76 -7.38
N PRO A 246 8.27 -8.28 -6.94
CA PRO A 246 7.90 -9.67 -7.13
C PRO A 246 8.18 -10.13 -8.58
N PRO A 247 8.73 -11.33 -8.82
CA PRO A 247 9.09 -11.78 -10.17
C PRO A 247 7.95 -11.62 -11.18
N MET A 248 6.71 -11.88 -10.74
CA MET A 248 5.51 -11.73 -11.56
C MET A 248 5.24 -10.26 -11.94
N THR A 249 5.37 -9.31 -11.01
CA THR A 249 5.08 -7.88 -11.31
C THR A 249 6.10 -7.29 -12.28
N GLY A 250 7.38 -7.68 -12.15
CA GLY A 250 8.43 -7.32 -13.11
C GLY A 250 8.09 -7.80 -14.53
N SER A 251 7.66 -9.04 -14.69
CA SER A 251 7.30 -9.60 -16.01
C SER A 251 6.10 -8.91 -16.68
N LEU A 252 5.22 -8.28 -15.90
CA LEU A 252 4.01 -7.62 -16.37
C LEU A 252 4.19 -6.11 -16.68
N GLY A 253 5.35 -5.53 -16.36
CA GLY A 253 5.56 -4.07 -16.41
C GLY A 253 6.15 -3.48 -17.70
N TYR A 254 6.89 -4.26 -18.50
CA TYR A 254 7.84 -3.70 -19.48
C TYR A 254 7.30 -3.39 -20.90
N GLY A 255 6.02 -3.05 -21.08
CA GLY A 255 5.39 -2.94 -22.42
C GLY A 255 4.30 -1.89 -22.62
N GLY A 256 4.15 -0.93 -21.69
CA GLY A 256 3.28 0.25 -21.86
C GLY A 256 1.77 0.00 -21.69
N THR A 257 0.91 0.85 -22.27
CA THR A 257 -0.56 0.88 -22.04
C THR A 257 -1.29 -0.41 -22.40
N ARG A 258 -0.81 -1.18 -23.40
CA ARG A 258 -1.36 -2.51 -23.72
C ARG A 258 -1.20 -3.50 -22.56
N LEU A 259 -0.23 -3.27 -21.68
CA LEU A 259 -0.05 -4.08 -20.49
C LEU A 259 -0.93 -3.66 -19.32
N LYS A 260 -1.51 -2.45 -19.26
CA LYS A 260 -2.46 -2.13 -18.18
C LYS A 260 -3.65 -3.08 -18.23
N LYS A 261 -4.24 -3.26 -19.42
CA LYS A 261 -5.33 -4.23 -19.61
C LYS A 261 -4.91 -5.65 -19.23
N LYS A 262 -3.73 -6.10 -19.68
CA LYS A 262 -3.23 -7.46 -19.37
C LYS A 262 -2.92 -7.64 -17.88
N PHE A 263 -2.36 -6.62 -17.24
CA PHE A 263 -2.09 -6.60 -15.81
C PHE A 263 -3.40 -6.72 -15.03
N LEU A 264 -4.39 -5.90 -15.37
CA LEU A 264 -5.71 -5.93 -14.76
C LEU A 264 -6.40 -7.28 -14.96
N GLU A 265 -6.31 -7.85 -16.16
CA GLU A 265 -6.88 -9.16 -16.47
C GLU A 265 -6.23 -10.26 -15.62
N ILE A 266 -4.91 -10.27 -15.50
CA ILE A 266 -4.17 -11.26 -14.70
C ILE A 266 -4.45 -11.07 -13.20
N PHE A 267 -4.39 -9.84 -12.69
CA PHE A 267 -4.63 -9.56 -11.28
C PHE A 267 -6.09 -9.83 -10.90
N ALA A 268 -7.06 -9.47 -11.74
CA ALA A 268 -8.46 -9.83 -11.50
C ALA A 268 -8.66 -11.35 -11.52
N GLY A 269 -8.00 -12.07 -12.43
CA GLY A 269 -8.04 -13.53 -12.44
C GLY A 269 -7.48 -14.15 -11.15
N LEU A 270 -6.31 -13.68 -10.72
CA LEU A 270 -5.62 -14.19 -9.52
C LEU A 270 -6.33 -13.84 -8.22
N PHE A 271 -6.81 -12.61 -8.05
CA PHE A 271 -7.33 -12.13 -6.77
C PHE A 271 -8.83 -12.35 -6.63
N THR A 272 -9.57 -12.29 -7.74
CA THR A 272 -11.04 -12.22 -7.69
C THR A 272 -11.74 -13.20 -8.63
N GLU A 273 -11.00 -14.08 -9.34
CA GLU A 273 -11.55 -14.95 -10.38
C GLU A 273 -12.36 -14.16 -11.42
N HIS A 274 -11.84 -12.99 -11.82
CA HIS A 274 -12.50 -12.05 -12.74
C HIS A 274 -13.86 -11.51 -12.27
N ARG A 275 -14.16 -11.58 -10.98
CA ARG A 275 -15.35 -10.95 -10.39
C ARG A 275 -15.03 -9.53 -9.97
N LEU A 276 -15.97 -8.62 -10.22
CA LEU A 276 -15.93 -7.26 -9.70
C LEU A 276 -16.43 -7.27 -8.26
N TYR A 277 -15.70 -6.61 -7.36
CA TYR A 277 -16.09 -6.44 -5.99
C TYR A 277 -16.07 -4.96 -5.60
N LEU A 278 -17.02 -4.58 -4.75
CA LEU A 278 -17.10 -3.25 -4.18
C LEU A 278 -16.66 -3.34 -2.72
N HIS A 279 -15.62 -2.59 -2.38
CA HIS A 279 -15.04 -2.57 -1.05
C HIS A 279 -15.96 -1.76 -0.13
N PRO A 280 -16.53 -2.38 0.92
CA PRO A 280 -17.18 -1.60 1.95
C PRO A 280 -16.12 -0.89 2.80
N ILE A 281 -16.46 0.26 3.39
CA ILE A 281 -15.72 0.72 4.57
C ILE A 281 -16.07 -0.21 5.73
N GLU A 282 -15.04 -0.77 6.35
CA GLU A 282 -15.16 -1.65 7.52
C GLU A 282 -15.97 -0.96 8.61
N LYS A 283 -16.83 -1.73 9.30
CA LYS A 283 -17.71 -1.17 10.33
C LYS A 283 -16.92 -0.40 11.40
N ASP A 284 -15.75 -0.90 11.76
CA ASP A 284 -14.88 -0.28 12.77
C ASP A 284 -14.09 0.91 12.22
N ALA A 285 -13.92 0.99 10.90
CA ALA A 285 -13.31 2.12 10.21
C ALA A 285 -14.28 3.31 10.07
N GLN A 286 -15.59 3.06 9.89
CA GLN A 286 -16.58 4.10 9.63
C GLN A 286 -16.58 5.24 10.67
N PRO A 287 -16.57 4.99 12.01
CA PRO A 287 -16.52 6.07 12.99
C PRO A 287 -15.26 6.93 12.89
N ILE A 288 -14.14 6.33 12.49
CA ILE A 288 -12.85 7.03 12.36
C ILE A 288 -12.90 7.97 11.15
N VAL A 289 -13.35 7.46 9.99
CA VAL A 289 -13.51 8.28 8.78
C VAL A 289 -14.53 9.40 8.99
N ASN A 290 -15.69 9.10 9.58
CA ASN A 290 -16.73 10.10 9.87
C ASN A 290 -16.25 11.23 10.79
N ARG A 291 -15.40 10.91 11.77
CA ARG A 291 -14.89 11.90 12.73
C ARG A 291 -13.80 12.78 12.12
N ASN A 292 -12.90 12.18 11.35
CA ASN A 292 -11.66 12.83 10.96
C ASN A 292 -11.73 13.44 9.55
N THR A 293 -12.46 12.80 8.63
CA THR A 293 -12.47 13.13 7.20
C THR A 293 -13.83 12.77 6.54
N PRO A 294 -14.98 13.30 7.02
CA PRO A 294 -16.31 12.92 6.52
C PRO A 294 -16.53 13.26 5.02
N GLU A 295 -15.83 14.24 4.49
CA GLU A 295 -15.81 14.58 3.06
C GLU A 295 -15.44 13.40 2.16
N CYS A 296 -14.63 12.46 2.65
CA CYS A 296 -14.14 11.33 1.89
C CYS A 296 -15.29 10.49 1.32
N PHE A 297 -16.42 10.43 2.04
CA PHE A 297 -17.62 9.73 1.59
C PHE A 297 -18.23 10.31 0.30
N THR A 298 -18.06 11.61 0.05
CA THR A 298 -18.53 12.26 -1.19
C THR A 298 -17.72 11.82 -2.41
N PHE A 299 -16.45 11.46 -2.20
CA PHE A 299 -15.51 11.12 -3.27
C PHE A 299 -15.28 9.62 -3.41
N MET A 300 -15.93 8.80 -2.57
CA MET A 300 -15.91 7.36 -2.77
C MET A 300 -16.71 6.99 -4.01
N ARG A 301 -16.09 6.23 -4.90
CA ARG A 301 -16.66 5.76 -6.17
C ARG A 301 -16.66 4.25 -6.24
#